data_AF-A0AAV5YUP0-F1
#
_entry.id   AF-A0AAV5YUP0-F1
#
_cell.length_a   1.000
_cell.length_b   1.000
_cell.length_c   1.000
_cell.angle_alpha   90.00
_cell.angle_beta   90.00
_cell.angle_gamma   90.00
#
_symmetry.space_group_name_H-M   'P 1'
#
loop_
_entity.id
_entity.type
_entity.pdbx_description
1 polymer ?
#
loop_
_entity_poly.entity_id
_entity_poly.type
_entity_poly.pdbx_seq_one_letter_code
_entity_poly.pdbx_strand_id
1 'polypeptide(L)'
;MSLVPSVIVRRWLETVLAAFSIAVIYVNTHREMMPRALDLNNDTNLTLAEWLLRGIVFGLMGILGFSALVVVFFLVYSPIYLINKLPHLVGKGGWLDRREVRFYLACFALVCLLVTLFTWSTDVFFIMLVLLAGFGPLIWRLLV
;
A
#
# COMPACT_ATOMS: atom_id res chain seq x y z
N MET A 1 -28.36 -2.63 -13.34
CA MET A 1 -27.65 -2.29 -12.07
C MET A 1 -26.63 -1.22 -12.39
N SER A 2 -26.78 -0.01 -11.83
CA SER A 2 -26.01 1.16 -12.25
C SER A 2 -24.51 0.97 -11.95
N LEU A 3 -23.66 1.15 -12.97
CA LEU A 3 -22.20 1.10 -12.87
C LEU A 3 -21.61 2.35 -12.19
N VAL A 4 -22.42 3.39 -12.03
CA VAL A 4 -22.04 4.69 -11.46
C VAL A 4 -21.70 4.62 -9.95
N PRO A 5 -22.51 3.99 -9.07
CA PRO A 5 -22.20 3.91 -7.65
C PRO A 5 -20.90 3.16 -7.36
N SER A 6 -20.57 2.09 -8.09
CA SER A 6 -19.35 1.31 -7.82
C SER A 6 -18.07 2.08 -8.14
N VAL A 7 -18.07 2.88 -9.20
CA VAL A 7 -16.92 3.73 -9.57
C VAL A 7 -16.69 4.84 -8.55
N ILE A 8 -17.77 5.46 -8.06
CA ILE A 8 -17.69 6.53 -7.06
C ILE A 8 -17.19 5.97 -5.73
N VAL A 9 -17.79 4.87 -5.24
CA VAL A 9 -17.37 4.22 -3.98
C VAL A 9 -15.92 3.78 -4.05
N ARG A 10 -15.49 3.21 -5.18
CA ARG A 10 -14.09 2.82 -5.39
C ARG A 10 -13.14 4.02 -5.27
N ARG A 11 -13.40 5.12 -5.97
CA ARG A 11 -12.54 6.33 -5.90
C ARG A 11 -12.49 6.92 -4.50
N TRP A 12 -13.62 6.90 -3.79
CA TRP A 12 -13.67 7.33 -2.39
C TRP A 12 -12.78 6.47 -1.50
N LEU A 13 -12.86 5.14 -1.63
CA LEU A 13 -12.00 4.22 -0.88
C LEU A 13 -10.52 4.42 -1.18
N GLU A 14 -10.16 4.63 -2.46
CA GLU A 14 -8.78 4.93 -2.88
C GLU A 14 -8.26 6.22 -2.21
N THR A 15 -9.10 7.27 -2.17
CA THR A 15 -8.75 8.56 -1.57
C THR A 15 -8.64 8.47 -0.04
N VAL A 16 -9.57 7.76 0.60
CA VAL A 16 -9.58 7.55 2.05
C VAL A 16 -8.33 6.78 2.48
N LEU A 17 -7.95 5.73 1.74
CA LEU A 17 -6.77 4.93 2.07
C LEU A 17 -5.48 5.72 1.93
N ALA A 18 -5.36 6.56 0.90
CA ALA A 18 -4.23 7.47 0.71
C ALA A 18 -4.16 8.55 1.80
N ALA A 19 -5.29 9.17 2.16
CA ALA A 19 -5.34 10.13 3.25
C ALA A 19 -4.98 9.48 4.59
N PHE A 20 -5.45 8.24 4.80
CA PHE A 20 -5.17 7.48 6.01
C PHE A 20 -3.68 7.09 6.12
N SER A 21 -3.02 6.69 5.02
CA SER A 21 -1.59 6.39 5.06
C SER A 21 -0.75 7.62 5.43
N ILE A 22 -1.10 8.80 4.92
CA ILE A 22 -0.48 10.08 5.32
C ILE A 22 -0.72 10.35 6.81
N ALA A 23 -1.95 10.16 7.30
CA ALA A 23 -2.27 10.34 8.71
C ALA A 23 -1.46 9.40 9.62
N VAL A 24 -1.28 8.13 9.21
CA VAL A 24 -0.44 7.16 9.94
C VAL A 24 1.02 7.62 10.00
N ILE A 25 1.58 8.10 8.89
CA ILE A 25 2.95 8.63 8.87
C ILE A 25 3.07 9.87 9.77
N TYR A 26 2.07 10.77 9.71
CA TYR A 26 2.04 11.98 10.52
C TYR A 26 1.98 11.68 12.03
N VAL A 27 1.08 10.79 12.45
CA VAL A 27 0.95 10.41 13.87
C VAL A 27 2.18 9.64 14.35
N ASN A 28 2.78 8.78 13.51
CA ASN A 28 3.98 8.05 13.90
C ASN A 28 5.22 8.95 14.02
N THR A 29 5.28 10.05 13.26
CA THR A 29 6.34 11.06 13.36
C THR A 29 6.11 12.03 14.53
N HIS A 30 4.85 12.30 14.89
CA HIS A 30 4.45 13.18 15.99
C HIS A 30 3.67 12.40 17.05
N ARG A 31 4.38 11.51 17.77
CA ARG A 31 3.75 10.60 18.74
C ARG A 31 3.04 11.32 19.88
N GLU A 32 3.44 12.55 20.19
CA GLU A 32 2.78 13.45 21.13
C GLU A 32 1.36 13.84 20.73
N MET A 33 1.01 13.71 19.44
CA MET A 33 -0.34 13.97 18.94
C MET A 33 -1.22 12.71 18.94
N MET A 34 -0.71 11.57 19.38
CA MET A 34 -1.47 10.32 19.42
C MET A 34 -2.64 10.45 20.43
N PRO A 35 -3.90 10.29 19.98
CA PRO A 35 -5.04 10.34 20.87
C PRO A 35 -4.92 9.29 21.97
N ARG A 36 -5.29 9.65 23.20
CA ARG A 36 -5.35 8.72 24.34
C ARG A 36 -6.16 7.46 24.01
N ALA A 37 -7.22 7.59 23.21
CA ALA A 37 -8.05 6.48 22.75
C ALA A 37 -7.29 5.38 21.99
N LEU A 38 -6.10 5.69 21.44
CA LEU A 38 -5.26 4.73 20.71
C LEU A 38 -4.13 4.16 21.57
N ASP A 39 -3.93 4.64 22.79
CA ASP A 39 -2.93 4.12 23.72
C ASP A 39 -3.39 2.78 24.30
N LEU A 40 -2.75 1.68 23.88
CA LEU A 40 -3.06 0.33 24.36
C LEU A 40 -2.77 0.13 25.85
N ASN A 41 -1.97 1.00 26.47
CA ASN A 41 -1.61 0.85 27.88
C ASN A 41 -2.64 1.48 28.83
N ASN A 42 -3.66 2.15 28.31
CA ASN A 42 -4.60 2.97 29.09
C ASN A 42 -6.05 2.49 28.93
N ASP A 43 -6.27 1.20 29.12
CA ASP A 43 -7.56 0.53 28.87
C ASP A 43 -8.64 0.81 29.94
N THR A 44 -8.29 1.41 31.08
CA THR A 44 -9.13 1.33 32.28
C THR A 44 -10.25 2.38 32.40
N ASN A 45 -10.41 3.34 31.48
CA ASN A 45 -11.53 4.31 31.52
C ASN A 45 -11.82 4.96 30.15
N LEU A 46 -11.95 4.17 29.08
CA LEU A 46 -12.33 4.69 27.76
C LEU A 46 -13.84 4.92 27.67
N THR A 47 -14.24 6.10 27.20
CA THR A 47 -15.63 6.40 26.85
C THR A 47 -16.07 5.59 25.62
N LEU A 48 -17.39 5.42 25.44
CA LEU A 48 -17.94 4.71 24.26
C LEU A 48 -17.44 5.30 22.93
N ALA A 49 -17.32 6.63 22.86
CA ALA A 49 -16.83 7.33 21.67
C ALA A 49 -15.37 7.00 21.35
N GLU A 50 -14.52 6.90 22.38
CA GLU A 50 -13.11 6.52 22.21
C GLU A 50 -12.94 5.06 21.78
N TRP A 51 -13.79 4.16 22.30
CA TRP A 51 -13.87 2.77 21.84
C TRP A 51 -14.26 2.67 20.36
N LEU A 52 -15.26 3.44 19.92
CA LEU A 52 -15.67 3.48 18.52
C LEU A 52 -14.55 4.04 17.62
N LEU A 53 -13.90 5.13 18.03
CA LEU A 53 -12.77 5.71 17.32
C LEU A 53 -11.62 4.71 17.19
N ARG A 54 -11.27 4.04 18.31
CA ARG A 54 -10.25 2.98 18.33
C ARG A 54 -10.59 1.88 17.34
N GLY A 55 -11.81 1.36 17.38
CA GLY A 55 -12.29 0.33 16.46
C GLY A 55 -12.19 0.75 14.99
N ILE A 56 -12.58 1.97 14.65
CA ILE A 56 -12.47 2.52 13.28
C ILE A 56 -11.01 2.61 12.84
N VAL A 57 -10.13 3.17 13.67
CA VAL A 57 -8.71 3.33 13.34
C VAL A 57 -8.03 1.98 13.15
N PHE A 58 -8.25 1.01 14.06
CA PHE A 58 -7.70 -0.34 13.90
C PHE A 58 -8.28 -1.07 12.69
N GLY A 59 -9.56 -0.87 12.38
CA GLY A 59 -10.18 -1.38 11.15
C GLY A 59 -9.51 -0.84 9.90
N LEU A 60 -9.27 0.48 9.84
CA LEU A 60 -8.56 1.12 8.72
C LEU A 60 -7.09 0.69 8.64
N MET A 61 -6.41 0.51 9.78
CA MET A 61 -5.06 -0.07 9.83
C MET A 61 -5.04 -1.49 9.26
N GLY A 62 -6.05 -2.31 9.55
CA GLY A 62 -6.19 -3.65 8.98
C GLY A 62 -6.34 -3.62 7.46
N ILE A 63 -7.15 -2.71 6.93
CA ILE A 63 -7.32 -2.51 5.48
C ILE A 63 -6.00 -2.06 4.83
N LEU A 64 -5.30 -1.10 5.45
CA LEU A 64 -3.99 -0.65 4.99
C LEU A 64 -2.96 -1.78 5.02
N GLY A 65 -2.94 -2.60 6.07
CA GLY A 65 -2.09 -3.77 6.19
C GLY A 65 -2.39 -4.82 5.11
N PHE A 66 -3.66 -5.08 4.82
CA PHE A 66 -4.05 -5.96 3.72
C PHE A 66 -3.61 -5.42 2.36
N SER A 67 -3.76 -4.11 2.13
CA SER A 67 -3.24 -3.45 0.92
C SER A 67 -1.72 -3.62 0.81
N ALA A 68 -0.99 -3.42 1.91
CA ALA A 68 0.46 -3.61 1.97
C ALA A 68 0.86 -5.05 1.59
N LEU A 69 0.14 -6.07 2.05
CA LEU A 69 0.38 -7.47 1.68
C LEU A 69 0.21 -7.69 0.17
N VAL A 70 -0.84 -7.12 -0.43
CA VAL A 70 -1.06 -7.20 -1.89
C VAL A 70 0.08 -6.53 -2.65
N VAL A 71 0.52 -5.36 -2.20
CA VAL A 71 1.67 -4.65 -2.78
C VAL A 71 2.93 -5.52 -2.70
N VAL A 72 3.24 -6.05 -1.51
CA VAL A 72 4.41 -6.91 -1.29
C VAL A 72 4.34 -8.16 -2.17
N PHE A 73 3.17 -8.76 -2.34
CA PHE A 73 2.99 -9.90 -3.24
C PHE A 73 3.43 -9.57 -4.68
N PHE A 74 2.97 -8.46 -5.24
CA PHE A 74 3.37 -8.05 -6.60
C PHE A 74 4.85 -7.72 -6.71
N LEU A 75 5.41 -7.07 -5.69
CA LEU A 75 6.83 -6.74 -5.62
C LEU A 75 7.70 -8.01 -5.59
N VAL A 76 7.37 -8.98 -4.74
CA VAL A 76 8.12 -10.24 -4.64
C VAL A 76 7.94 -11.10 -5.89
N TYR A 77 6.75 -11.07 -6.50
CA TYR A 77 6.47 -11.83 -7.71
C TYR A 77 7.13 -11.25 -8.96
N SER A 78 7.39 -9.93 -9.02
CA SER A 78 7.94 -9.28 -10.21
C SER A 78 9.25 -9.84 -10.75
N PRO A 79 10.32 -10.11 -9.94
CA PRO A 79 11.54 -10.73 -10.47
C PRO A 79 11.28 -12.12 -11.07
N ILE A 80 10.46 -12.94 -10.41
CA ILE A 80 10.12 -14.30 -10.89
C ILE A 80 9.40 -14.21 -12.24
N TYR A 81 8.44 -13.29 -12.35
CA TYR A 81 7.71 -13.06 -13.59
C TYR A 81 8.64 -12.64 -14.73
N LEU A 82 9.51 -11.65 -14.49
CA LEU A 82 10.42 -11.12 -15.51
C LEU A 82 11.43 -12.18 -15.96
N ILE A 83 11.96 -12.98 -15.04
CA ILE A 83 12.88 -14.09 -15.38
C ILE A 83 12.19 -15.10 -16.30
N ASN A 84 10.93 -15.46 -16.02
CA ASN A 84 10.18 -16.38 -16.86
C ASN A 84 9.83 -15.81 -18.25
N LYS A 85 9.82 -14.48 -18.40
CA LYS A 85 9.56 -13.80 -19.68
C LYS A 85 10.83 -13.42 -20.46
N LEU A 86 12.03 -13.56 -19.89
CA LEU A 86 13.31 -13.31 -20.59
C LEU A 86 13.40 -13.96 -21.98
N PRO A 87 13.03 -15.25 -22.19
CA PRO A 87 13.13 -15.87 -23.52
C PRO A 87 12.24 -15.20 -24.57
N HIS A 88 11.12 -14.62 -24.16
CA HIS A 88 10.20 -13.90 -25.04
C HIS A 88 10.77 -12.53 -25.44
N LEU A 89 11.52 -11.89 -24.53
CA LEU A 89 12.20 -10.62 -24.79
C LEU A 89 13.41 -10.78 -25.75
N VAL A 90 14.02 -11.97 -25.81
CA VAL A 90 15.13 -12.31 -26.71
C VAL A 90 14.62 -12.91 -28.05
N GLY A 91 13.33 -12.74 -28.35
CA GLY A 91 12.75 -13.11 -29.66
C GLY A 91 12.45 -14.60 -29.84
N LYS A 92 12.50 -15.42 -28.77
CA LYS A 92 12.21 -16.85 -28.80
C LYS A 92 10.81 -17.21 -28.27
N GLY A 93 9.85 -16.29 -28.30
CA GLY A 93 8.53 -16.49 -27.68
C GLY A 93 7.36 -15.85 -28.42
N GLY A 94 6.14 -16.19 -27.98
CA GLY A 94 4.88 -15.71 -28.55
C GLY A 94 4.51 -14.26 -28.17
N TRP A 95 3.24 -13.90 -28.39
CA TRP A 95 2.70 -12.56 -28.05
C TRP A 95 2.89 -12.24 -26.56
N LEU A 96 3.45 -11.06 -26.27
CA LEU A 96 3.71 -10.56 -24.93
C LEU A 96 2.95 -9.25 -24.72
N ASP A 97 2.12 -9.17 -23.68
CA ASP A 97 1.42 -7.92 -23.37
C ASP A 97 2.41 -6.88 -22.83
N ARG A 98 2.55 -5.77 -23.56
CA ARG A 98 3.45 -4.67 -23.21
C ARG A 98 3.04 -3.99 -21.90
N ARG A 99 1.74 -3.98 -21.56
CA ARG A 99 1.26 -3.35 -20.31
C ARG A 99 1.69 -4.16 -19.10
N GLU A 100 1.51 -5.47 -19.17
CA GLU A 100 1.88 -6.40 -18.12
C GLU A 100 3.40 -6.36 -17.84
N VAL A 101 4.23 -6.34 -18.89
CA VAL A 101 5.69 -6.23 -18.73
C VAL A 101 6.09 -4.90 -18.09
N ARG A 102 5.48 -3.78 -18.51
CA ARG A 102 5.75 -2.46 -17.91
C ARG A 102 5.39 -2.44 -16.42
N PHE A 103 4.26 -3.02 -16.05
CA PHE A 103 3.83 -3.14 -14.67
C PHE A 103 4.87 -3.90 -13.83
N TYR A 104 5.30 -5.09 -14.28
CA TYR A 104 6.29 -5.88 -13.55
C TYR A 104 7.69 -5.26 -13.54
N LEU A 105 8.08 -4.53 -14.59
CA LEU A 105 9.32 -3.74 -14.59
C LEU A 105 9.26 -2.60 -13.55
N ALA A 106 8.12 -1.90 -13.45
CA ALA A 106 7.93 -0.86 -12.44
C ALA A 106 7.98 -1.45 -11.02
N CYS A 107 7.31 -2.59 -10.78
CA CYS A 107 7.41 -3.32 -9.52
C CYS A 107 8.86 -3.73 -9.21
N PHE A 108 9.61 -4.22 -10.19
CA PHE A 108 11.01 -4.59 -9.99
C PHE A 108 11.88 -3.38 -9.62
N ALA A 109 11.71 -2.25 -10.32
CA ALA A 109 12.40 -1.01 -9.98
C ALA A 109 12.05 -0.53 -8.56
N LEU A 110 10.77 -0.64 -8.16
CA LEU A 110 10.32 -0.33 -6.80
C LEU A 110 10.94 -1.26 -5.76
N VAL A 111 11.09 -2.56 -6.03
CA VAL A 111 11.80 -3.48 -5.14
C VAL A 111 13.25 -3.05 -4.96
N CYS A 112 13.96 -2.76 -6.05
CA CYS A 112 15.35 -2.31 -5.97
C CYS A 112 15.46 -1.04 -5.12
N LEU A 113 14.58 -0.06 -5.35
CA LEU A 113 14.51 1.17 -4.56
C LEU A 113 14.24 0.88 -3.08
N LEU A 114 13.28 0.00 -2.76
CA LEU A 114 12.96 -0.37 -1.39
C LEU A 114 14.12 -1.08 -0.69
N VAL A 115 14.84 -1.97 -1.38
CA VAL A 115 16.03 -2.64 -0.83
C VAL A 115 17.12 -1.61 -0.53
N THR A 116 17.38 -0.68 -1.45
CA THR A 116 18.34 0.41 -1.23
C THR A 116 17.93 1.28 -0.04
N LEU A 117 16.66 1.68 0.03
CA LEU A 117 16.15 2.44 1.17
C LEU A 117 16.29 1.67 2.48
N PHE A 118 15.97 0.38 2.49
CA PHE A 118 16.11 -0.46 3.69
C PHE A 118 17.56 -0.52 4.19
N THR A 119 18.53 -0.59 3.27
CA THR A 119 19.96 -0.56 3.65
C THR A 119 20.46 0.81 4.10
N TRP A 120 19.80 1.90 3.69
CA TRP A 120 20.21 3.26 4.02
C TRP A 120 19.51 3.80 5.28
N SER A 121 18.19 3.70 5.35
CA SER A 121 17.36 4.15 6.47
C SER A 121 16.09 3.32 6.56
N THR A 122 15.97 2.59 7.66
CA THR A 122 14.79 1.78 7.97
C THR A 122 13.52 2.62 8.07
N ASP A 123 13.63 3.87 8.56
CA ASP A 123 12.49 4.78 8.71
C ASP A 123 11.92 5.19 7.35
N VAL A 124 12.80 5.59 6.42
CA VAL A 124 12.38 5.98 5.06
C VAL A 124 11.80 4.79 4.32
N PHE A 125 12.34 3.58 4.53
CA PHE A 125 11.76 2.34 4.01
C PHE A 125 10.31 2.15 4.48
N PHE A 126 10.05 2.25 5.79
CA PHE A 126 8.69 2.08 6.32
C PHE A 126 7.74 3.18 5.84
N ILE A 127 8.18 4.43 5.79
CA ILE A 127 7.38 5.53 5.23
C ILE A 127 6.99 5.23 3.78
N MET A 128 7.96 4.82 2.96
CA MET A 128 7.69 4.53 1.55
C MET A 128 6.78 3.31 1.38
N LEU A 129 6.92 2.29 2.22
CA LEU A 129 6.05 1.11 2.20
C LEU A 129 4.60 1.47 2.59
N VAL A 130 4.41 2.31 3.62
CA VAL A 130 3.09 2.80 4.03
C VAL A 130 2.45 3.65 2.94
N LEU A 131 3.23 4.50 2.27
CA LEU A 131 2.76 5.27 1.11
C LEU A 131 2.37 4.34 -0.05
N LEU A 132 3.20 3.36 -0.41
CA LEU A 132 2.88 2.40 -1.47
C LEU A 132 1.62 1.60 -1.15
N ALA A 133 1.41 1.19 0.10
CA ALA A 133 0.19 0.52 0.54
C ALA A 133 -1.04 1.43 0.45
N GLY A 134 -0.91 2.72 0.78
CA GLY A 134 -2.01 3.68 0.72
C GLY A 134 -2.38 4.10 -0.70
N PHE A 135 -1.37 4.34 -1.54
CA PHE A 135 -1.51 4.81 -2.91
C PHE A 135 -1.53 3.68 -3.94
N GLY A 136 -1.41 2.43 -3.53
CA GLY A 136 -1.32 1.27 -4.41
C GLY A 136 -2.43 1.21 -5.47
N PRO A 137 -3.72 1.27 -5.09
CA PRO A 137 -4.80 1.27 -6.07
C PRO A 137 -4.68 2.36 -7.16
N LEU A 138 -4.18 3.56 -6.80
CA LEU A 138 -3.97 4.67 -7.72
C LEU A 138 -2.79 4.42 -8.65
N ILE A 139 -1.66 4.00 -8.09
CA ILE A 139 -0.43 3.71 -8.86
C ILE A 139 -0.68 2.59 -9.87
N TRP A 140 -1.36 1.52 -9.46
CA TRP A 140 -1.62 0.36 -10.31
C TRP A 140 -2.51 0.76 -11.49
N ARG A 141 -3.45 1.69 -11.28
CA ARG A 141 -4.33 2.19 -12.35
C ARG A 141 -3.62 3.09 -13.36
N LEU A 142 -2.52 3.74 -12.97
CA LEU A 142 -1.71 4.53 -13.90
C LEU A 142 -0.79 3.64 -14.76
N LEU A 143 -0.45 2.45 -14.26
CA LEU A 143 0.47 1.52 -14.93
C LEU A 143 -0.22 0.53 -15.88
N VAL A 144 -1.52 0.26 -15.71
CA VAL A 144 -2.33 -0.74 -16.46
C VAL A 144 -3.38 -0.05 -17.33
#